data_AF-A0A851WNZ4-F1
#
_entry.id   AF-A0A851WNZ4-F1
#
_cell.length_a   1.000
_cell.length_b   1.000
_cell.length_c   1.000
_cell.angle_alpha   90.00
_cell.angle_beta   90.00
_cell.angle_gamma   90.00
#
_symmetry.space_group_name_H-M   'P 1'
#
loop_
_entity.id
_entity.type
_entity.pdbx_description
1 polymer ?
#
loop_
_entity_poly.entity_id
_entity_poly.type
_entity_poly.pdbx_seq_one_letter_code
_entity_poly.pdbx_strand_id
1 'polypeptide(L)'
;MEGNRDEAEKCIGIAREALEAGNRDRALRFLGKAQKLYPTETARVLLEAIMKNGSTAGGGAYCRKPASSSDQSKPNSTKESNATAAGESGKGYNKDQMEGVLSIKKCKNYYEVLGVSKDAGEEDLKKAYRKLALKFHPDKNHAPGATEAFKKIGNAYAVLSNPEKRKQYDLTGSEEQTCNHPSNGRFNFHRGCEADITPEDLFNMFFGGAFPTGNVHSFSNGRAGYSHPNQHRQSGHEREEERGDGGFSMVIQLMPIIVLIFVSLLSQLMVSNPPYSLYPRSSTGQTIKMQTENLGVIYYVNKDFRNEYKGVSLQKVEKSVEEDYVSNIRNNCWKERQQKTDFLYAAKVYRDDRLRKKAESMSMENCKELERLTSLYRGG
;
A
#
# COMPACT_ATOMS: atom_id res chain seq x y z
N MET A 1 29.56 -9.60 15.98
CA MET A 1 29.89 -8.85 14.73
C MET A 1 30.16 -9.78 13.55
N GLU A 2 30.15 -11.12 13.71
CA GLU A 2 30.62 -12.05 12.67
C GLU A 2 29.76 -12.10 11.40
N GLY A 3 28.43 -11.90 11.47
CA GLY A 3 27.57 -12.00 10.28
C GLY A 3 27.93 -11.06 9.12
N ASN A 4 28.54 -9.89 9.38
CA ASN A 4 29.04 -9.00 8.32
C ASN A 4 30.33 -9.51 7.67
N ARG A 5 31.13 -10.29 8.40
CA ARG A 5 32.35 -10.93 7.91
C ARG A 5 32.00 -12.09 6.98
N ASP A 6 31.10 -12.98 7.38
CA ASP A 6 30.69 -14.14 6.58
C ASP A 6 30.10 -13.70 5.22
N GLU A 7 29.31 -12.62 5.21
CA GLU A 7 28.71 -12.09 3.98
C GLU A 7 29.73 -11.36 3.09
N ALA A 8 30.78 -10.77 3.67
CA ALA A 8 31.92 -10.26 2.92
C ALA A 8 32.77 -11.39 2.31
N GLU A 9 33.01 -12.47 3.05
CA GLU A 9 33.74 -13.66 2.57
C GLU A 9 33.01 -14.35 1.40
N LYS A 10 31.68 -14.47 1.44
CA LYS A 10 30.87 -14.93 0.28
C LYS A 10 31.02 -14.01 -0.94
N CYS A 11 30.99 -12.69 -0.74
CA CYS A 11 31.18 -11.73 -1.83
C CYS A 11 32.57 -11.85 -2.48
N ILE A 12 33.60 -12.21 -1.71
CA ILE A 12 34.96 -12.47 -2.22
C ILE A 12 35.02 -13.79 -3.01
N GLY A 13 34.28 -14.82 -2.58
CA GLY A 13 34.11 -16.06 -3.35
C GLY A 13 33.53 -15.82 -4.75
N ILE A 14 32.39 -15.13 -4.82
CA ILE A 14 31.72 -14.77 -6.09
C ILE A 14 32.63 -13.90 -6.98
N ALA A 15 33.48 -13.06 -6.38
CA ALA A 15 34.45 -12.27 -7.13
C ALA A 15 35.57 -13.12 -7.75
N ARG A 16 36.03 -14.20 -7.08
CA ARG A 16 37.02 -15.13 -7.63
C ARG A 16 36.46 -15.92 -8.82
N GLU A 17 35.26 -16.48 -8.68
CA GLU A 17 34.55 -17.13 -9.80
C GLU A 17 34.39 -16.19 -11.00
N ALA A 18 34.09 -14.90 -10.75
CA ALA A 18 33.98 -13.90 -11.80
C ALA A 18 35.33 -13.58 -12.48
N LEU A 19 36.46 -13.67 -11.77
CA LEU A 19 37.80 -13.52 -12.33
C LEU A 19 38.22 -14.73 -13.17
N GLU A 20 37.92 -15.95 -12.71
CA GLU A 20 38.14 -17.19 -13.47
C GLU A 20 37.30 -17.20 -14.76
N ALA A 21 36.06 -16.70 -14.70
CA ALA A 21 35.22 -16.47 -15.87
C ALA A 21 35.61 -15.23 -16.72
N GLY A 22 36.73 -14.57 -16.42
CA GLY A 22 37.24 -13.40 -17.16
C GLY A 22 36.44 -12.10 -17.02
N ASN A 23 35.37 -12.09 -16.21
CA ASN A 23 34.44 -10.98 -16.07
C ASN A 23 34.88 -9.99 -14.95
N ARG A 24 35.84 -9.14 -15.31
CA ARG A 24 36.48 -8.16 -14.40
C ARG A 24 35.49 -7.17 -13.79
N ASP A 25 34.52 -6.66 -14.56
CA ASP A 25 33.52 -5.70 -14.07
C ASP A 25 32.62 -6.30 -12.98
N ARG A 26 32.25 -7.58 -13.13
CA ARG A 26 31.51 -8.31 -12.09
C ARG A 26 32.35 -8.49 -10.84
N ALA A 27 33.62 -8.89 -10.97
CA ALA A 27 34.54 -9.04 -9.84
C ALA A 27 34.71 -7.74 -9.05
N LEU A 28 34.95 -6.61 -9.72
CA LEU A 28 35.11 -5.28 -9.08
C LEU A 28 33.88 -4.89 -8.25
N ARG A 29 32.66 -5.14 -8.75
CA ARG A 29 31.41 -4.84 -8.03
C ARG A 29 31.27 -5.65 -6.74
N PHE A 30 31.59 -6.95 -6.78
CA PHE A 30 31.49 -7.81 -5.60
C PHE A 30 32.61 -7.55 -4.58
N LEU A 31 33.83 -7.26 -5.02
CA LEU A 31 34.93 -6.86 -4.12
C LEU A 31 34.66 -5.50 -3.45
N GLY A 32 34.16 -4.52 -4.21
CA GLY A 32 33.74 -3.23 -3.65
C GLY A 32 32.55 -3.34 -2.68
N LYS A 33 31.67 -4.35 -2.84
CA LYS A 33 30.64 -4.69 -1.85
C LYS A 33 31.25 -5.33 -0.61
N ALA A 34 32.16 -6.29 -0.76
CA ALA A 34 32.85 -6.93 0.36
C ALA A 34 33.59 -5.91 1.24
N GLN A 35 34.36 -5.01 0.61
CA GLN A 35 35.13 -3.98 1.32
C GLN A 35 34.24 -3.00 2.11
N LYS A 36 33.01 -2.72 1.64
CA LYS A 36 32.03 -1.88 2.34
C LYS A 36 31.30 -2.61 3.48
N LEU A 37 31.14 -3.92 3.39
CA LEU A 37 30.50 -4.75 4.44
C LEU A 37 31.46 -5.04 5.59
N TYR A 38 32.67 -5.48 5.26
CA TYR A 38 33.75 -5.74 6.21
C TYR A 38 35.11 -5.61 5.49
N PRO A 39 35.95 -4.61 5.83
CA PRO A 39 37.20 -4.38 5.12
C PRO A 39 38.21 -5.50 5.40
N THR A 40 38.33 -6.43 4.45
CA THR A 40 39.31 -7.53 4.47
C THR A 40 40.52 -7.23 3.59
N GLU A 41 41.67 -7.74 4.01
CA GLU A 41 42.91 -7.61 3.24
C GLU A 41 42.84 -8.35 1.90
N THR A 42 42.16 -9.51 1.89
CA THR A 42 41.90 -10.28 0.67
C THR A 42 41.08 -9.52 -0.37
N ALA A 43 40.08 -8.72 0.04
CA ALA A 43 39.33 -7.87 -0.89
C ALA A 43 40.18 -6.72 -1.45
N ARG A 44 41.05 -6.12 -0.61
CA ARG A 44 41.97 -5.04 -1.02
C ARG A 44 43.00 -5.52 -2.05
N VAL A 45 43.71 -6.61 -1.75
CA VAL A 45 44.74 -7.17 -2.66
C VAL A 45 44.14 -7.58 -4.01
N LEU A 46 42.92 -8.15 -4.02
CA LEU A 46 42.24 -8.49 -5.27
C LEU A 46 41.80 -7.25 -6.08
N LEU A 47 41.33 -6.18 -5.43
CA LEU A 47 41.04 -4.91 -6.11
C LEU A 47 42.29 -4.31 -6.73
N GLU A 48 43.39 -4.26 -5.97
CA GLU A 48 44.66 -3.71 -6.45
C GLU A 48 45.23 -4.54 -7.62
N ALA A 49 45.17 -5.87 -7.55
CA ALA A 49 45.59 -6.75 -8.64
C ALA A 49 44.79 -6.53 -9.93
N ILE A 50 43.47 -6.31 -9.85
CA ILE A 50 42.63 -6.01 -11.02
C ILE A 50 42.99 -4.64 -11.59
N MET A 51 43.17 -3.62 -10.74
CA MET A 51 43.52 -2.26 -11.17
C MET A 51 44.91 -2.21 -11.83
N LYS A 52 45.90 -2.90 -11.26
CA LYS A 52 47.27 -2.99 -11.78
C LYS A 52 47.34 -3.71 -13.13
N ASN A 53 46.52 -4.75 -13.32
CA ASN A 53 46.36 -5.44 -14.61
C ASN A 53 45.47 -4.69 -15.62
N GLY A 54 44.88 -3.56 -15.24
CA GLY A 54 44.07 -2.70 -16.11
C GLY A 54 44.85 -1.60 -16.83
N SER A 55 46.08 -1.29 -16.40
CA SER A 55 46.86 -0.15 -16.92
C SER A 55 47.62 -0.41 -18.24
N THR A 56 47.49 -1.58 -18.86
CA THR A 56 48.22 -1.96 -20.09
C THR A 56 47.31 -2.16 -21.31
N ALA A 57 46.35 -1.24 -21.54
CA ALA A 57 45.63 -1.13 -22.81
C ALA A 57 45.04 0.29 -23.00
N GLY A 58 45.82 1.23 -23.54
CA GLY A 58 45.39 2.60 -23.81
C GLY A 58 45.44 2.97 -25.29
N GLY A 59 44.36 3.59 -25.79
CA GLY A 59 44.35 4.41 -27.00
C GLY A 59 44.11 3.68 -28.34
N GLY A 60 43.13 4.17 -29.11
CA GLY A 60 42.87 3.68 -30.47
C GLY A 60 41.54 4.19 -31.03
N ALA A 61 41.55 5.36 -31.67
CA ALA A 61 40.39 5.92 -32.36
C ALA A 61 40.47 5.67 -33.89
N TYR A 62 39.31 5.81 -34.56
CA TYR A 62 39.10 5.85 -36.02
C TYR A 62 39.36 4.55 -36.81
N CYS A 63 38.33 4.00 -37.49
CA CYS A 63 38.15 4.20 -38.94
C CYS A 63 36.89 3.52 -39.52
N ARG A 64 36.58 3.85 -40.79
CA ARG A 64 35.33 3.55 -41.52
C ARG A 64 35.54 2.52 -42.67
N LYS A 65 34.42 1.86 -43.06
CA LYS A 65 34.02 1.45 -44.44
C LYS A 65 34.68 0.21 -45.10
N PRO A 66 34.14 -0.37 -46.22
CA PRO A 66 32.80 -0.18 -46.87
C PRO A 66 32.06 -1.44 -47.46
N ALA A 67 30.76 -1.27 -47.71
CA ALA A 67 29.92 -1.63 -48.89
C ALA A 67 29.71 -3.07 -49.48
N SER A 68 28.43 -3.41 -49.69
CA SER A 68 27.77 -3.85 -50.96
C SER A 68 26.22 -3.80 -50.76
N SER A 69 25.48 -2.91 -51.43
CA SER A 69 24.62 -3.12 -52.64
C SER A 69 23.44 -4.11 -52.43
N SER A 70 22.17 -3.84 -52.83
CA SER A 70 21.62 -2.86 -53.81
C SER A 70 20.09 -2.65 -53.66
N ASP A 71 19.59 -1.49 -54.11
CA ASP A 71 18.23 -1.19 -54.67
C ASP A 71 16.95 -1.48 -53.82
N GLN A 72 15.84 -0.72 -53.86
CA GLN A 72 15.38 0.52 -54.51
C GLN A 72 14.12 1.02 -53.72
N SER A 73 13.46 2.19 -53.88
CA SER A 73 13.55 3.33 -54.81
C SER A 73 13.14 4.68 -54.09
N LYS A 74 12.37 5.57 -54.75
CA LYS A 74 11.77 6.87 -54.29
C LYS A 74 10.64 7.26 -55.32
N PRO A 75 9.78 8.31 -55.18
CA PRO A 75 10.13 9.69 -54.78
C PRO A 75 9.06 10.59 -54.07
N ASN A 76 9.52 11.77 -53.59
CA ASN A 76 8.92 13.14 -53.49
C ASN A 76 7.43 13.36 -53.00
N SER A 77 7.01 14.52 -52.45
CA SER A 77 7.58 15.88 -52.47
C SER A 77 7.13 16.80 -51.30
N THR A 78 8.03 17.71 -50.89
CA THR A 78 7.85 19.12 -50.43
C THR A 78 6.69 19.59 -49.50
N LYS A 79 7.10 20.24 -48.39
CA LYS A 79 6.57 21.50 -47.77
C LYS A 79 5.12 21.47 -47.19
N GLU A 80 4.74 22.27 -46.20
CA GLU A 80 5.32 23.51 -45.65
C GLU A 80 5.02 23.74 -44.14
N SER A 81 5.72 24.72 -43.55
CA SER A 81 5.57 25.38 -42.23
C SER A 81 4.28 25.20 -41.39
N ASN A 82 4.42 25.03 -40.06
CA ASN A 82 4.54 26.20 -39.16
C ASN A 82 5.02 25.88 -37.74
N ALA A 83 5.45 26.92 -37.02
CA ALA A 83 6.18 26.82 -35.75
C ALA A 83 5.30 26.82 -34.49
N THR A 84 5.85 26.33 -33.37
CA THR A 84 6.08 27.18 -32.16
C THR A 84 6.96 26.48 -31.10
N ALA A 85 7.55 27.31 -30.22
CA ALA A 85 8.50 27.04 -29.13
C ALA A 85 8.38 25.67 -28.40
N ALA A 86 9.45 24.93 -28.10
CA ALA A 86 10.75 25.24 -27.48
C ALA A 86 10.74 25.27 -25.93
N GLY A 87 11.56 24.40 -25.33
CA GLY A 87 11.78 24.25 -23.88
C GLY A 87 10.78 23.30 -23.18
N GLU A 88 11.14 22.51 -22.17
CA GLU A 88 12.47 22.16 -21.63
C GLU A 88 12.30 20.96 -20.66
N SER A 89 13.14 19.92 -20.73
CA SER A 89 13.34 18.92 -19.64
C SER A 89 14.41 17.87 -20.00
N GLY A 90 15.66 18.21 -19.73
CA GLY A 90 16.79 17.30 -19.85
C GLY A 90 16.86 16.25 -18.74
N LYS A 91 16.04 15.21 -18.82
CA LYS A 91 16.36 13.88 -18.28
C LYS A 91 16.31 12.90 -19.45
N GLY A 92 17.43 12.24 -19.74
CA GLY A 92 17.54 11.34 -20.90
C GLY A 92 16.64 10.12 -20.76
N TYR A 93 15.39 10.24 -21.19
CA TYR A 93 14.49 9.11 -21.38
C TYR A 93 14.90 8.39 -22.68
N ASN A 94 14.94 7.06 -22.63
CA ASN A 94 15.14 6.28 -23.84
C ASN A 94 13.86 6.33 -24.69
N LYS A 95 13.98 6.30 -26.03
CA LYS A 95 12.83 6.33 -26.94
C LYS A 95 11.82 5.21 -26.62
N ASP A 96 12.34 4.03 -26.29
CA ASP A 96 11.61 2.84 -25.86
C ASP A 96 10.80 3.03 -24.55
N GLN A 97 11.21 3.96 -23.68
CA GLN A 97 10.48 4.30 -22.45
C GLN A 97 9.25 5.15 -22.76
N MET A 98 9.41 6.16 -23.64
CA MET A 98 8.30 7.01 -24.09
C MET A 98 7.28 6.21 -24.90
N GLU A 99 7.73 5.36 -25.82
CA GLU A 99 6.85 4.47 -26.60
C GLU A 99 6.08 3.49 -25.69
N GLY A 100 6.75 2.94 -24.66
CA GLY A 100 6.10 2.11 -23.65
C GLY A 100 5.00 2.85 -22.86
N VAL A 101 5.24 4.10 -22.45
CA VAL A 101 4.22 4.92 -21.76
C VAL A 101 3.04 5.21 -22.68
N LEU A 102 3.30 5.56 -23.94
CA LEU A 102 2.26 5.82 -24.94
C LEU A 102 1.42 4.56 -25.24
N SER A 103 2.03 3.39 -25.30
CA SER A 103 1.33 2.12 -25.47
C SER A 103 0.36 1.85 -24.32
N ILE A 104 0.82 1.93 -23.07
CA ILE A 104 -0.02 1.70 -21.88
C ILE A 104 -1.13 2.75 -21.74
N LYS A 105 -0.87 4.01 -22.11
CA LYS A 105 -1.91 5.04 -22.13
C LYS A 105 -3.01 4.75 -23.17
N LYS A 106 -2.67 4.13 -24.31
CA LYS A 106 -3.59 3.76 -25.40
C LYS A 106 -4.42 2.50 -25.13
N CYS A 107 -3.91 1.55 -24.36
CA CYS A 107 -4.65 0.34 -23.96
C CYS A 107 -5.94 0.70 -23.20
N LYS A 108 -7.03 0.01 -23.53
CA LYS A 108 -8.38 0.24 -22.96
C LYS A 108 -8.86 -0.88 -22.05
N ASN A 109 -8.17 -2.02 -22.06
CA ASN A 109 -8.51 -3.20 -21.26
C ASN A 109 -7.38 -3.54 -20.29
N TYR A 110 -7.71 -3.96 -19.06
CA TYR A 110 -6.71 -4.32 -18.04
C TYR A 110 -5.79 -5.46 -18.47
N TYR A 111 -6.30 -6.41 -19.25
CA TYR A 111 -5.51 -7.50 -19.85
C TYR A 111 -4.47 -6.98 -20.84
N GLU A 112 -4.81 -5.97 -21.66
CA GLU A 112 -3.87 -5.30 -22.58
C GLU A 112 -2.84 -4.45 -21.83
N VAL A 113 -3.26 -3.73 -20.79
CA VAL A 113 -2.39 -2.91 -19.92
C VAL A 113 -1.32 -3.78 -19.26
N LEU A 114 -1.65 -5.01 -18.85
CA LEU A 114 -0.70 -5.98 -18.32
C LEU A 114 0.02 -6.80 -19.41
N GLY A 115 -0.45 -6.79 -20.65
CA GLY A 115 0.11 -7.57 -21.76
C GLY A 115 -0.11 -9.09 -21.61
N VAL A 116 -1.28 -9.51 -21.12
CA VAL A 116 -1.63 -10.92 -20.87
C VAL A 116 -2.92 -11.32 -21.60
N SER A 117 -3.12 -12.62 -21.83
CA SER A 117 -4.41 -13.14 -22.34
C SER A 117 -5.53 -13.00 -21.30
N LYS A 118 -6.80 -12.99 -21.75
CA LYS A 118 -7.97 -13.06 -20.87
C LYS A 118 -7.99 -14.34 -20.03
N ASP A 119 -7.41 -15.43 -20.54
CA ASP A 119 -7.31 -16.72 -19.84
C ASP A 119 -6.11 -16.83 -18.88
N ALA A 120 -5.34 -15.75 -18.69
CA ALA A 120 -4.14 -15.79 -17.85
C ALA A 120 -4.46 -16.10 -16.37
N GLY A 121 -3.66 -17.00 -15.80
CA GLY A 121 -3.72 -17.34 -14.37
C GLY A 121 -3.11 -16.25 -13.47
N GLU A 122 -3.39 -16.34 -12.17
CA GLU A 122 -2.90 -15.39 -11.16
C GLU A 122 -1.37 -15.25 -11.15
N GLU A 123 -0.65 -16.36 -11.33
CA GLU A 123 0.81 -16.35 -11.41
C GLU A 123 1.35 -15.61 -12.64
N ASP A 124 0.62 -15.59 -13.76
CA ASP A 124 1.04 -14.86 -14.96
C ASP A 124 0.69 -13.37 -14.89
N LEU A 125 -0.46 -13.02 -14.29
CA LEU A 125 -0.79 -11.65 -13.90
C LEU A 125 0.29 -11.04 -12.99
N LYS A 126 0.73 -11.82 -11.98
CA LYS A 126 1.76 -11.46 -11.00
C LYS A 126 3.15 -11.30 -11.64
N LYS A 127 3.53 -12.19 -12.58
CA LYS A 127 4.77 -12.05 -13.38
C LYS A 127 4.73 -10.81 -14.29
N ALA A 128 3.60 -10.57 -14.96
CA ALA A 128 3.41 -9.44 -15.86
C ALA A 128 3.47 -8.10 -15.10
N TYR A 129 2.72 -7.98 -14.01
CA TYR A 129 2.77 -6.83 -13.10
C TYR A 129 4.21 -6.59 -12.59
N ARG A 130 4.92 -7.64 -12.13
CA ARG A 130 6.33 -7.51 -11.71
C ARG A 130 7.25 -6.96 -12.81
N LYS A 131 7.09 -7.42 -14.06
CA LYS A 131 7.89 -6.96 -15.20
C LYS A 131 7.60 -5.51 -15.56
N LEU A 132 6.32 -5.11 -15.53
CA LEU A 132 5.88 -3.75 -15.87
C LEU A 132 6.19 -2.75 -14.76
N ALA A 133 5.91 -3.08 -13.50
CA ALA A 133 6.21 -2.22 -12.36
C ALA A 133 7.70 -1.85 -12.31
N LEU A 134 8.61 -2.80 -12.56
CA LEU A 134 10.05 -2.51 -12.65
C LEU A 134 10.47 -1.66 -13.87
N LYS A 135 9.70 -1.69 -14.97
CA LYS A 135 9.95 -0.91 -16.20
C LYS A 135 9.38 0.51 -16.12
N PHE A 136 8.30 0.72 -15.35
CA PHE A 136 7.59 1.99 -15.22
C PHE A 136 7.68 2.63 -13.83
N HIS A 137 8.50 2.07 -12.93
CA HIS A 137 8.76 2.65 -11.61
C HIS A 137 9.24 4.11 -11.73
N PRO A 138 8.71 5.08 -10.95
CA PRO A 138 9.02 6.50 -11.10
C PRO A 138 10.50 6.85 -10.88
N ASP A 139 11.23 6.03 -10.11
CA ASP A 139 12.68 6.15 -9.92
C ASP A 139 13.51 5.73 -11.16
N LYS A 140 12.98 4.84 -12.01
CA LYS A 140 13.71 4.27 -13.17
C LYS A 140 13.24 4.79 -14.52
N ASN A 141 12.00 5.27 -14.60
CA ASN A 141 11.41 5.82 -15.81
C ASN A 141 10.91 7.24 -15.53
N HIS A 142 11.63 8.21 -16.10
CA HIS A 142 11.31 9.64 -15.98
C HIS A 142 10.66 10.20 -17.26
N ALA A 143 10.14 9.35 -18.15
CA ALA A 143 9.41 9.80 -19.33
C ALA A 143 8.09 10.51 -18.93
N PRO A 144 7.64 11.53 -19.68
CA PRO A 144 6.40 12.24 -19.39
C PRO A 144 5.21 11.26 -19.44
N GLY A 145 4.40 11.23 -18.38
CA GLY A 145 3.29 10.30 -18.23
C GLY A 145 3.63 8.92 -17.66
N ALA A 146 4.90 8.65 -17.29
CA ALA A 146 5.28 7.36 -16.67
C ALA A 146 4.48 7.06 -15.39
N THR A 147 4.23 8.06 -14.55
CA THR A 147 3.39 7.94 -13.34
C THR A 147 1.95 7.55 -13.65
N GLU A 148 1.37 8.06 -14.73
CA GLU A 148 0.00 7.71 -15.15
C GLU A 148 -0.05 6.27 -15.68
N ALA A 149 0.94 5.86 -16.46
CA ALA A 149 1.07 4.48 -16.92
C ALA A 149 1.27 3.51 -15.74
N PHE A 150 2.09 3.87 -14.74
CA PHE A 150 2.28 3.10 -13.52
C PHE A 150 0.98 2.93 -12.73
N LYS A 151 0.20 4.02 -12.57
CA LYS A 151 -1.14 3.96 -11.95
C LYS A 151 -2.10 3.05 -12.72
N LYS A 152 -2.13 3.13 -14.06
CA LYS A 152 -2.92 2.20 -14.89
C LYS A 152 -2.51 0.74 -14.68
N ILE A 153 -1.21 0.44 -14.65
CA ILE A 153 -0.69 -0.92 -14.36
C ILE A 153 -1.13 -1.41 -12.98
N GLY A 154 -1.05 -0.54 -11.96
CA GLY A 154 -1.48 -0.84 -10.59
C GLY A 154 -2.97 -1.16 -10.49
N ASN A 155 -3.82 -0.32 -11.06
CA ASN A 155 -5.26 -0.51 -11.08
C ASN A 155 -5.65 -1.81 -11.84
N ALA A 156 -5.03 -2.05 -13.00
CA ALA A 156 -5.25 -3.27 -13.78
C ALA A 156 -4.94 -4.53 -12.98
N TYR A 157 -3.80 -4.55 -12.26
CA TYR A 157 -3.46 -5.68 -11.41
C TYR A 157 -4.39 -5.79 -10.19
N ALA A 158 -4.73 -4.68 -9.51
CA ALA A 158 -5.61 -4.69 -8.32
C ALA A 158 -7.03 -5.18 -8.62
N VAL A 159 -7.54 -4.99 -9.85
CA VAL A 159 -8.82 -5.54 -10.31
C VAL A 159 -8.67 -7.01 -10.73
N LEU A 160 -7.67 -7.33 -11.55
CA LEU A 160 -7.52 -8.68 -12.12
C LEU A 160 -6.95 -9.72 -11.14
N SER A 161 -6.24 -9.31 -10.09
CA SER A 161 -5.66 -10.23 -9.09
C SER A 161 -6.66 -10.72 -8.06
N ASN A 162 -7.83 -10.11 -7.94
CA ASN A 162 -8.90 -10.57 -7.06
C ASN A 162 -9.98 -11.27 -7.94
N PRO A 163 -10.30 -12.56 -7.69
CA PRO A 163 -11.22 -13.31 -8.56
C PRO A 163 -12.64 -12.74 -8.60
N GLU A 164 -13.09 -12.10 -7.52
CA GLU A 164 -14.41 -11.47 -7.46
C GLU A 164 -14.45 -10.16 -8.25
N LYS A 165 -13.42 -9.31 -8.11
CA LYS A 165 -13.29 -8.06 -8.89
C LYS A 165 -13.04 -8.35 -10.38
N ARG A 166 -12.24 -9.37 -10.71
CA ARG A 166 -12.04 -9.84 -12.09
C ARG A 166 -13.36 -10.30 -12.72
N LYS A 167 -14.15 -11.10 -12.01
CA LYS A 167 -15.48 -11.53 -12.48
C LYS A 167 -16.42 -10.35 -12.70
N GLN A 168 -16.43 -9.35 -11.83
CA GLN A 168 -17.22 -8.12 -12.02
C GLN A 168 -16.75 -7.34 -13.25
N TYR A 169 -15.44 -7.18 -13.45
CA TYR A 169 -14.86 -6.52 -14.62
C TYR A 169 -15.20 -7.25 -15.94
N ASP A 170 -15.06 -8.58 -15.96
CA ASP A 170 -15.37 -9.42 -17.12
C ASP A 170 -16.86 -9.43 -17.50
N LEU A 171 -17.75 -9.08 -16.56
CA LEU A 171 -19.20 -8.92 -16.77
C LEU A 171 -19.59 -7.51 -17.23
N THR A 172 -18.95 -6.46 -16.69
CA THR A 172 -19.33 -5.06 -16.96
C THR A 172 -18.75 -4.53 -18.26
N GLY A 173 -17.60 -5.03 -18.73
CA GLY A 173 -17.10 -4.77 -20.08
C GLY A 173 -16.56 -3.35 -20.32
N SER A 174 -15.29 -3.16 -19.98
CA SER A 174 -14.46 -1.97 -20.29
C SER A 174 -14.75 -0.67 -19.49
N GLU A 175 -13.70 0.15 -19.38
CA GLU A 175 -13.54 1.20 -18.38
C GLU A 175 -14.05 2.58 -18.82
N GLU A 176 -15.35 2.88 -18.71
CA GLU A 176 -15.78 4.30 -18.75
C GLU A 176 -17.11 4.67 -18.06
N GLN A 177 -17.88 3.68 -17.57
CA GLN A 177 -19.25 3.95 -17.10
C GLN A 177 -19.49 3.58 -15.62
N THR A 178 -18.84 4.28 -14.69
CA THR A 178 -19.25 4.39 -13.25
C THR A 178 -18.52 5.52 -12.48
N CYS A 179 -18.46 6.74 -13.04
CA CYS A 179 -18.07 7.94 -12.27
C CYS A 179 -19.04 9.13 -12.39
N ASN A 180 -19.99 9.08 -13.33
CA ASN A 180 -21.11 10.02 -13.39
C ASN A 180 -22.42 9.36 -12.92
N HIS A 181 -22.70 9.44 -11.63
CA HIS A 181 -24.08 9.40 -11.13
C HIS A 181 -24.30 10.60 -10.19
N PRO A 182 -25.38 11.39 -10.39
CA PRO A 182 -25.60 12.58 -9.58
C PRO A 182 -25.86 12.24 -8.12
N SER A 183 -25.36 13.12 -7.25
CA SER A 183 -25.54 13.06 -5.80
C SER A 183 -27.01 12.88 -5.41
N ASN A 184 -27.31 11.82 -4.65
CA ASN A 184 -28.48 11.82 -3.79
C ASN A 184 -28.12 11.19 -2.44
N GLY A 185 -28.45 11.90 -1.35
CA GLY A 185 -27.77 11.72 -0.07
C GLY A 185 -28.17 10.47 0.70
N ARG A 186 -27.18 9.62 1.02
CA ARG A 186 -27.13 8.81 2.25
C ARG A 186 -25.69 8.42 2.56
N PHE A 187 -25.30 8.51 3.82
CA PHE A 187 -23.97 8.13 4.30
C PHE A 187 -23.71 6.65 4.00
N ASN A 188 -22.81 6.36 3.06
CA ASN A 188 -22.38 5.00 2.78
C ASN A 188 -20.85 4.97 2.62
N PHE A 189 -20.17 4.24 3.50
CA PHE A 189 -18.71 4.26 3.65
C PHE A 189 -18.02 3.30 2.66
N HIS A 190 -18.36 3.41 1.37
CA HIS A 190 -17.85 2.57 0.28
C HIS A 190 -17.46 3.40 -0.94
N ARG A 191 -16.16 3.72 -1.04
CA ARG A 191 -15.51 4.42 -2.15
C ARG A 191 -15.23 3.43 -3.30
N GLY A 192 -16.29 2.94 -3.93
CA GLY A 192 -16.28 1.74 -4.79
C GLY A 192 -15.48 1.75 -6.10
N CYS A 193 -14.60 2.73 -6.36
CA CYS A 193 -13.79 2.82 -7.59
C CYS A 193 -12.30 3.19 -7.35
N GLU A 194 -11.83 3.17 -6.10
CA GLU A 194 -10.41 3.37 -5.79
C GLU A 194 -9.92 2.14 -5.02
N ALA A 195 -8.77 1.59 -5.40
CA ALA A 195 -8.19 0.50 -4.64
C ALA A 195 -7.81 1.02 -3.24
N ASP A 196 -8.22 0.34 -2.17
CA ASP A 196 -7.87 0.67 -0.78
C ASP A 196 -6.36 0.56 -0.47
N ILE A 197 -5.57 0.23 -1.49
CA ILE A 197 -4.12 0.06 -1.50
C ILE A 197 -3.63 0.83 -2.73
N THR A 198 -2.77 1.84 -2.55
CA THR A 198 -2.20 2.58 -3.69
C THR A 198 -1.34 1.64 -4.56
N PRO A 199 -1.17 1.89 -5.86
CA PRO A 199 -0.22 1.15 -6.71
C PRO A 199 1.19 1.06 -6.11
N GLU A 200 1.59 2.11 -5.40
CA GLU A 200 2.84 2.23 -4.64
C GLU A 200 2.84 1.34 -3.38
N ASP A 201 1.76 1.32 -2.59
CA ASP A 201 1.63 0.42 -1.42
C ASP A 201 1.54 -1.06 -1.84
N LEU A 202 0.87 -1.35 -2.96
CA LEU A 202 0.77 -2.69 -3.52
C LEU A 202 2.14 -3.20 -4.01
N PHE A 203 2.94 -2.30 -4.59
CA PHE A 203 4.33 -2.56 -4.92
C PHE A 203 5.17 -2.75 -3.64
N ASN A 204 5.05 -1.86 -2.64
CA ASN A 204 5.80 -1.96 -1.39
C ASN A 204 5.47 -3.24 -0.61
N MET A 205 4.21 -3.67 -0.57
CA MET A 205 3.77 -4.92 0.04
C MET A 205 4.35 -6.16 -0.67
N PHE A 206 4.63 -6.08 -1.97
CA PHE A 206 5.13 -7.20 -2.78
C PHE A 206 6.66 -7.21 -3.00
N PHE A 207 7.32 -6.05 -2.92
CA PHE A 207 8.73 -5.85 -3.22
C PHE A 207 9.56 -5.33 -2.03
N GLY A 208 8.94 -4.73 -1.01
CA GLY A 208 9.59 -4.21 0.19
C GLY A 208 10.28 -5.27 1.07
N GLY A 209 10.03 -6.55 0.83
CA GLY A 209 10.73 -7.66 1.47
C GLY A 209 12.02 -8.12 0.76
N ALA A 210 12.39 -7.53 -0.39
CA ALA A 210 13.46 -8.06 -1.26
C ALA A 210 14.61 -7.09 -1.58
N PHE A 211 14.56 -5.85 -1.09
CA PHE A 211 15.62 -4.86 -1.30
C PHE A 211 16.13 -4.30 0.04
N PRO A 212 17.40 -4.52 0.42
CA PRO A 212 17.96 -4.00 1.67
C PRO A 212 18.39 -2.53 1.48
N THR A 213 17.42 -1.62 1.47
CA THR A 213 17.61 -0.20 1.78
C THR A 213 17.00 0.05 3.15
N GLY A 214 17.80 0.57 4.08
CA GLY A 214 17.57 0.41 5.52
C GLY A 214 16.27 0.99 6.08
N ASN A 215 15.78 0.33 7.13
CA ASN A 215 14.81 0.79 8.13
C ASN A 215 13.69 1.72 7.64
N VAL A 216 12.59 1.12 7.19
CA VAL A 216 11.25 1.70 7.37
C VAL A 216 10.42 0.69 8.16
N HIS A 217 10.12 1.02 9.43
CA HIS A 217 9.22 0.20 10.24
C HIS A 217 7.79 0.32 9.69
N SER A 218 7.19 -0.81 9.32
CA SER A 218 5.75 -0.89 9.08
C SER A 218 4.99 -0.68 10.38
N PHE A 219 4.47 0.53 10.60
CA PHE A 219 3.39 0.76 11.56
C PHE A 219 2.11 1.11 10.81
N SER A 220 1.10 0.28 11.05
CA SER A 220 -0.29 0.57 10.69
C SER A 220 -0.86 1.65 11.63
N ASN A 221 -1.81 2.42 11.10
CA ASN A 221 -2.59 3.49 11.74
C ASN A 221 -1.87 4.79 12.13
N GLY A 222 -2.45 5.93 11.71
CA GLY A 222 -2.30 7.20 12.44
C GLY A 222 -1.78 8.41 11.67
N ARG A 223 -2.60 8.95 10.74
CA ARG A 223 -2.88 10.39 10.60
C ARG A 223 -1.78 11.37 11.09
N ALA A 224 -0.71 11.55 10.32
CA ALA A 224 0.24 12.66 10.50
C ALA A 224 0.87 13.06 9.16
N GLY A 225 0.35 14.13 8.54
CA GLY A 225 1.03 14.79 7.44
C GLY A 225 1.93 15.89 7.98
N TYR A 226 3.23 15.80 7.74
CA TYR A 226 4.14 16.95 7.78
C TYR A 226 5.17 16.82 6.68
N SER A 227 5.07 17.71 5.69
CA SER A 227 6.09 17.92 4.67
C SER A 227 7.02 19.04 5.15
N HIS A 228 8.33 18.85 5.04
CA HIS A 228 9.28 19.96 5.06
C HIS A 228 10.33 19.81 3.95
N PRO A 229 10.87 20.93 3.41
CA PRO A 229 11.21 20.99 1.99
C PRO A 229 12.69 21.26 1.72
N ASN A 230 13.12 20.98 0.49
CA ASN A 230 14.25 21.60 -0.22
C ASN A 230 14.33 21.01 -1.65
N GLN A 231 14.72 21.71 -2.73
CA GLN A 231 15.04 23.14 -2.93
C GLN A 231 15.05 23.42 -4.45
N HIS A 232 14.91 24.69 -4.88
CA HIS A 232 15.14 25.21 -6.26
C HIS A 232 14.08 24.80 -7.34
N ARG A 233 13.74 25.64 -8.35
CA ARG A 233 14.26 26.96 -8.78
C ARG A 233 13.22 27.77 -9.63
N GLN A 234 13.21 29.09 -9.44
CA GLN A 234 12.78 30.22 -10.32
C GLN A 234 11.78 30.03 -11.48
N SER A 235 10.65 30.76 -11.41
CA SER A 235 10.15 31.81 -12.34
C SER A 235 8.62 31.91 -12.19
N GLY A 236 7.95 33.05 -12.01
CA GLY A 236 8.33 34.43 -12.29
C GLY A 236 7.19 35.06 -13.10
N HIS A 237 6.19 35.63 -12.43
CA HIS A 237 5.25 36.58 -13.04
C HIS A 237 4.61 37.47 -11.96
N GLU A 238 4.60 38.77 -12.22
CA GLU A 238 4.19 39.80 -11.26
C GLU A 238 2.67 39.87 -11.09
N ARG A 239 2.23 40.23 -9.88
CA ARG A 239 1.14 41.19 -9.68
C ARG A 239 1.31 41.94 -8.35
N GLU A 240 1.55 43.23 -8.51
CA GLU A 240 1.11 44.37 -7.69
C GLU A 240 1.40 44.33 -6.17
N GLU A 241 2.25 45.29 -5.76
CA GLU A 241 2.42 45.70 -4.37
C GLU A 241 1.17 46.41 -3.85
N GLU A 242 0.59 45.92 -2.75
CA GLU A 242 0.06 46.82 -1.71
C GLU A 242 0.62 46.42 -0.34
N ARG A 243 1.35 47.36 0.29
CA ARG A 243 1.86 47.25 1.66
C ARG A 243 0.71 47.48 2.64
N GLY A 244 0.26 46.42 3.31
CA GLY A 244 -0.84 46.46 4.29
C GLY A 244 -0.59 45.64 5.56
N ASP A 245 0.16 46.22 6.49
CA ASP A 245 0.31 45.93 7.92
C ASP A 245 0.61 44.48 8.44
N GLY A 246 1.63 44.40 9.31
CA GLY A 246 2.34 43.18 9.70
C GLY A 246 1.70 42.34 10.81
N GLY A 247 0.37 42.17 10.82
CA GLY A 247 -0.34 41.35 11.81
C GLY A 247 -1.19 40.21 11.23
N PHE A 248 -1.96 40.49 10.18
CA PHE A 248 -2.99 39.56 9.68
C PHE A 248 -2.45 38.40 8.84
N SER A 249 -1.26 38.52 8.24
CA SER A 249 -0.66 37.44 7.43
C SER A 249 -0.43 36.15 8.24
N MET A 250 0.08 36.28 9.47
CA MET A 250 0.27 35.13 10.38
C MET A 250 -1.08 34.52 10.81
N VAL A 251 -2.12 35.36 10.99
CA VAL A 251 -3.48 34.88 11.30
C VAL A 251 -4.04 34.06 10.13
N ILE A 252 -3.94 34.55 8.89
CA ILE A 252 -4.40 33.84 7.70
C ILE A 252 -3.63 32.52 7.50
N GLN A 253 -2.33 32.49 7.78
CA GLN A 253 -1.52 31.27 7.70
C GLN A 253 -1.88 30.24 8.80
N LEU A 254 -2.30 30.69 9.98
CA LEU A 254 -2.73 29.82 11.08
C LEU A 254 -4.21 29.43 11.02
N MET A 255 -5.06 30.16 10.30
CA MET A 255 -6.50 29.89 10.17
C MET A 255 -6.83 28.42 9.84
N PRO A 256 -6.18 27.72 8.89
CA PRO A 256 -6.46 26.31 8.63
C PRO A 256 -6.18 25.39 9.83
N ILE A 257 -5.12 25.69 10.60
CA ILE A 257 -4.74 24.93 11.80
C ILE A 257 -5.72 25.23 12.94
N ILE A 258 -6.07 26.51 13.14
CA ILE A 258 -7.06 26.97 14.12
C ILE A 258 -8.42 26.34 13.83
N VAL A 259 -8.86 26.31 12.56
CA VAL A 259 -10.11 25.66 12.15
C VAL A 259 -10.07 24.16 12.40
N LEU A 260 -8.96 23.46 12.12
CA LEU A 260 -8.83 22.02 12.42
C LEU A 260 -8.86 21.75 13.94
N ILE A 261 -8.20 22.57 14.75
CA ILE A 261 -8.24 22.48 16.22
C ILE A 261 -9.66 22.76 16.71
N PHE A 262 -10.31 23.81 16.21
CA PHE A 262 -11.66 24.19 16.59
C PHE A 262 -12.70 23.13 16.20
N VAL A 263 -12.62 22.56 14.99
CA VAL A 263 -13.46 21.43 14.57
C VAL A 263 -13.20 20.19 15.42
N SER A 264 -11.95 19.91 15.80
CA SER A 264 -11.62 18.81 16.71
C SER A 264 -12.23 19.02 18.11
N LEU A 265 -12.13 20.22 18.67
CA LEU A 265 -12.70 20.58 19.97
C LEU A 265 -14.24 20.59 19.94
N LEU A 266 -14.86 21.15 18.89
CA LEU A 266 -16.31 21.08 18.67
C LEU A 266 -16.79 19.63 18.52
N SER A 267 -16.01 18.78 17.85
CA SER A 267 -16.34 17.34 17.73
C SER A 267 -16.34 16.67 19.10
N GLN A 268 -15.40 17.00 19.99
CA GLN A 268 -15.35 16.49 21.37
C GLN A 268 -16.55 16.97 22.21
N LEU A 269 -16.98 18.23 22.04
CA LEU A 269 -18.19 18.76 22.68
C LEU A 269 -19.49 18.11 22.19
N MET A 270 -19.48 17.52 20.98
CA MET A 270 -20.62 16.83 20.37
C MET A 270 -20.62 15.30 20.61
N VAL A 271 -19.64 14.75 21.34
CA VAL A 271 -19.68 13.34 21.77
C VAL A 271 -20.66 13.21 22.93
N SER A 272 -21.90 12.84 22.63
CA SER A 272 -22.84 12.38 23.65
C SER A 272 -22.35 11.06 24.26
N ASN A 273 -22.47 10.95 25.59
CA ASN A 273 -22.24 9.67 26.26
C ASN A 273 -23.30 8.66 25.82
N PRO A 274 -22.96 7.39 25.58
CA PRO A 274 -23.95 6.37 25.21
C PRO A 274 -24.97 6.19 26.35
N PRO A 275 -26.25 5.94 26.05
CA PRO A 275 -27.31 5.86 27.07
C PRO A 275 -27.16 4.66 28.02
N TYR A 276 -26.39 3.64 27.63
CA TYR A 276 -26.12 2.44 28.44
C TYR A 276 -24.67 1.93 28.31
N SER A 277 -24.32 0.97 29.16
CA SER A 277 -23.14 0.11 29.00
C SER A 277 -23.44 -1.33 29.46
N LEU A 278 -22.84 -2.34 28.82
CA LEU A 278 -22.96 -3.75 29.23
C LEU A 278 -22.16 -4.08 30.52
N TYR A 279 -21.27 -3.18 30.94
CA TYR A 279 -20.41 -3.30 32.12
C TYR A 279 -20.52 -2.02 32.95
N PRO A 280 -20.38 -2.08 34.29
CA PRO A 280 -20.48 -0.89 35.13
C PRO A 280 -19.35 0.09 34.83
N ARG A 281 -19.69 1.38 34.67
CA ARG A 281 -18.71 2.45 34.39
C ARG A 281 -18.96 3.65 35.31
N SER A 282 -18.21 3.71 36.40
CA SER A 282 -18.28 4.82 37.35
C SER A 282 -17.88 6.17 36.74
N SER A 283 -17.00 6.17 35.73
CA SER A 283 -16.52 7.40 35.07
C SER A 283 -17.59 8.13 34.24
N THR A 284 -18.58 7.40 33.72
CA THR A 284 -19.69 7.94 32.91
C THR A 284 -21.01 8.05 33.70
N GLY A 285 -21.01 7.63 34.97
CA GLY A 285 -22.20 7.55 35.83
C GLY A 285 -23.02 6.25 35.69
N GLN A 286 -22.65 5.38 34.76
CA GLN A 286 -23.39 4.17 34.37
C GLN A 286 -23.22 3.07 35.43
N THR A 287 -24.03 3.18 36.48
CA THR A 287 -23.94 2.39 37.72
C THR A 287 -25.25 1.74 38.11
N ILE A 288 -26.38 2.23 37.60
CA ILE A 288 -27.70 1.65 37.89
C ILE A 288 -27.90 0.42 37.01
N LYS A 289 -28.10 -0.74 37.65
CA LYS A 289 -28.41 -1.99 36.96
C LYS A 289 -29.85 -1.98 36.44
N MET A 290 -30.01 -2.33 35.17
CA MET A 290 -31.25 -2.57 34.45
C MET A 290 -31.22 -3.98 33.82
N GLN A 291 -32.38 -4.45 33.34
CA GLN A 291 -32.53 -5.72 32.64
C GLN A 291 -33.51 -5.54 31.47
N THR A 292 -33.23 -6.14 30.31
CA THR A 292 -34.10 -6.05 29.13
C THR A 292 -35.30 -7.01 29.19
N GLU A 293 -36.40 -6.67 28.53
CA GLU A 293 -37.64 -7.46 28.57
C GLU A 293 -37.53 -8.84 27.86
N ASN A 294 -36.84 -8.97 26.71
CA ASN A 294 -36.87 -10.23 25.94
C ASN A 294 -35.80 -11.24 26.37
N LEU A 295 -34.52 -10.85 26.28
CA LEU A 295 -33.38 -11.74 26.54
C LEU A 295 -32.91 -11.69 28.00
N GLY A 296 -33.47 -10.79 28.82
CA GLY A 296 -33.08 -10.62 30.22
C GLY A 296 -31.65 -10.10 30.38
N VAL A 297 -31.12 -9.36 29.40
CA VAL A 297 -29.72 -8.89 29.40
C VAL A 297 -29.53 -7.81 30.45
N ILE A 298 -28.50 -7.97 31.28
CA ILE A 298 -28.12 -6.98 32.29
C ILE A 298 -27.33 -5.85 31.61
N TYR A 299 -27.77 -4.60 31.84
CA TYR A 299 -27.08 -3.40 31.39
C TYR A 299 -27.05 -2.34 32.49
N TYR A 300 -26.19 -1.34 32.32
CA TYR A 300 -25.95 -0.27 33.29
C TYR A 300 -26.28 1.09 32.67
N VAL A 301 -26.97 1.94 33.44
CA VAL A 301 -27.46 3.25 32.98
C VAL A 301 -27.17 4.37 33.99
N ASN A 302 -27.35 5.60 33.53
CA ASN A 302 -27.26 6.81 34.34
C ASN A 302 -28.55 7.04 35.16
N LYS A 303 -28.48 7.91 36.16
CA LYS A 303 -29.59 8.24 37.08
C LYS A 303 -30.84 8.73 36.34
N ASP A 304 -30.64 9.53 35.30
CA ASP A 304 -31.73 10.19 34.55
C ASP A 304 -32.37 9.32 33.47
N PHE A 305 -31.81 8.13 33.20
CA PHE A 305 -32.24 7.24 32.11
C PHE A 305 -33.73 6.91 32.14
N ARG A 306 -34.29 6.64 33.33
CA ARG A 306 -35.72 6.34 33.52
C ARG A 306 -36.65 7.54 33.27
N ASN A 307 -36.11 8.76 33.27
CA ASN A 307 -36.85 9.97 32.95
C ASN A 307 -36.81 10.25 31.44
N GLU A 308 -35.68 10.00 30.80
CA GLU A 308 -35.40 10.25 29.37
C GLU A 308 -35.98 9.18 28.44
N TYR A 309 -35.90 7.89 28.81
CA TYR A 309 -36.33 6.75 27.98
C TYR A 309 -37.57 6.07 28.55
N LYS A 310 -38.69 6.10 27.81
CA LYS A 310 -40.00 5.56 28.21
C LYS A 310 -40.76 4.99 27.01
N GLY A 311 -41.51 3.91 27.23
CA GLY A 311 -42.31 3.26 26.18
C GLY A 311 -41.47 2.89 24.96
N VAL A 312 -41.85 3.38 23.78
CA VAL A 312 -41.19 3.06 22.50
C VAL A 312 -39.71 3.47 22.45
N SER A 313 -39.28 4.53 23.17
CA SER A 313 -37.86 4.88 23.21
C SER A 313 -37.05 3.92 24.10
N LEU A 314 -37.65 3.41 25.18
CA LEU A 314 -37.04 2.37 26.01
C LEU A 314 -36.87 1.07 25.23
N GLN A 315 -37.93 0.59 24.56
CA GLN A 315 -37.88 -0.63 23.74
C GLN A 315 -36.81 -0.58 22.64
N LYS A 316 -36.58 0.60 22.03
CA LYS A 316 -35.48 0.80 21.07
C LYS A 316 -34.10 0.67 21.71
N VAL A 317 -33.92 1.21 22.93
CA VAL A 317 -32.66 1.08 23.67
C VAL A 317 -32.44 -0.37 24.10
N GLU A 318 -33.45 -1.04 24.65
CA GLU A 318 -33.34 -2.45 25.07
C GLU A 318 -33.02 -3.38 23.89
N LYS A 319 -33.65 -3.17 22.74
CA LYS A 319 -33.28 -3.88 21.51
C LYS A 319 -31.82 -3.64 21.11
N SER A 320 -31.33 -2.41 21.23
CA SER A 320 -29.92 -2.06 20.97
C SER A 320 -28.97 -2.75 21.96
N VAL A 321 -29.34 -2.81 23.26
CA VAL A 321 -28.62 -3.56 24.30
C VAL A 321 -28.54 -5.06 23.96
N GLU A 322 -29.64 -5.64 23.50
CA GLU A 322 -29.73 -7.05 23.11
C GLU A 322 -28.87 -7.37 21.87
N GLU A 323 -28.94 -6.53 20.84
CA GLU A 323 -28.12 -6.66 19.62
C GLU A 323 -26.62 -6.52 19.92
N ASP A 324 -26.22 -5.54 20.74
CA ASP A 324 -24.83 -5.35 21.19
C ASP A 324 -24.33 -6.52 22.03
N TYR A 325 -25.16 -7.05 22.93
CA TYR A 325 -24.83 -8.18 23.77
C TYR A 325 -24.60 -9.45 22.94
N VAL A 326 -25.53 -9.78 22.04
CA VAL A 326 -25.39 -10.92 21.10
C VAL A 326 -24.15 -10.75 20.22
N SER A 327 -23.87 -9.53 19.75
CA SER A 327 -22.66 -9.21 18.97
C SER A 327 -21.37 -9.43 19.78
N ASN A 328 -21.32 -8.97 21.03
CA ASN A 328 -20.18 -9.17 21.94
C ASN A 328 -19.94 -10.66 22.22
N ILE A 329 -20.99 -11.42 22.58
CA ILE A 329 -20.93 -12.86 22.80
C ILE A 329 -20.46 -13.62 21.53
N ARG A 330 -20.96 -13.25 20.34
CA ARG A 330 -20.52 -13.82 19.06
C ARG A 330 -19.03 -13.58 18.81
N ASN A 331 -18.55 -12.35 19.04
CA ASN A 331 -17.15 -11.98 18.85
C ASN A 331 -16.23 -12.70 19.86
N ASN A 332 -16.68 -12.91 21.10
CA ASN A 332 -15.89 -13.64 22.10
C ASN A 332 -15.89 -15.16 21.84
N CYS A 333 -17.01 -15.75 21.43
CA CYS A 333 -17.03 -17.14 20.95
C CYS A 333 -16.07 -17.36 19.77
N TRP A 334 -16.01 -16.42 18.82
CA TRP A 334 -15.04 -16.49 17.72
C TRP A 334 -13.59 -16.52 18.24
N LYS A 335 -13.25 -15.67 19.22
CA LYS A 335 -11.93 -15.67 19.87
C LYS A 335 -11.64 -16.97 20.62
N GLU A 336 -12.59 -17.49 21.41
CA GLU A 336 -12.46 -18.79 22.12
C GLU A 336 -12.18 -19.92 21.14
N ARG A 337 -12.96 -19.99 20.05
CA ARG A 337 -12.82 -21.00 19.00
C ARG A 337 -11.50 -20.88 18.26
N GLN A 338 -11.03 -19.65 17.98
CA GLN A 338 -9.73 -19.42 17.36
C GLN A 338 -8.60 -19.90 18.28
N GLN A 339 -8.57 -19.47 19.54
CA GLN A 339 -7.57 -19.90 20.52
C GLN A 339 -7.53 -21.43 20.70
N LYS A 340 -8.70 -22.09 20.76
CA LYS A 340 -8.78 -23.56 20.80
C LYS A 340 -8.19 -24.21 19.54
N THR A 341 -8.47 -23.63 18.36
CA THR A 341 -7.91 -24.09 17.08
C THR A 341 -6.39 -23.89 17.02
N ASP A 342 -5.90 -22.77 17.53
CA ASP A 342 -4.46 -22.46 17.60
C ASP A 342 -3.72 -23.45 18.52
N PHE A 343 -4.29 -23.78 19.69
CA PHE A 343 -3.72 -24.82 20.56
C PHE A 343 -3.73 -26.21 19.91
N LEU A 344 -4.80 -26.59 19.19
CA LEU A 344 -4.85 -27.86 18.45
C LEU A 344 -3.84 -27.90 17.29
N TYR A 345 -3.66 -26.79 16.58
CA TYR A 345 -2.67 -26.66 15.52
C TYR A 345 -1.25 -26.77 16.09
N ALA A 346 -0.93 -26.04 17.16
CA ALA A 346 0.36 -26.12 17.84
C ALA A 346 0.63 -27.54 18.38
N ALA A 347 -0.37 -28.19 18.98
CA ALA A 347 -0.27 -29.58 19.42
C ALA A 347 0.06 -30.53 18.27
N LYS A 348 -0.53 -30.33 17.09
CA LYS A 348 -0.27 -31.15 15.89
C LYS A 348 1.12 -30.90 15.29
N VAL A 349 1.58 -29.65 15.26
CA VAL A 349 2.91 -29.26 14.74
C VAL A 349 4.03 -29.76 15.64
N TYR A 350 3.94 -29.52 16.94
CA TYR A 350 4.98 -29.89 17.92
C TYR A 350 4.83 -31.30 18.49
N ARG A 351 3.73 -32.01 18.16
CA ARG A 351 3.36 -33.33 18.71
C ARG A 351 3.25 -33.33 20.25
N ASP A 352 2.79 -32.22 20.83
CA ASP A 352 2.65 -32.06 22.28
C ASP A 352 1.20 -32.33 22.74
N ASP A 353 1.01 -33.45 23.43
CA ASP A 353 -0.27 -33.85 24.03
C ASP A 353 -0.74 -32.92 25.16
N ARG A 354 0.15 -32.14 25.77
CA ARG A 354 -0.23 -31.14 26.81
C ARG A 354 -1.04 -30.01 26.19
N LEU A 355 -0.62 -29.52 25.02
CA LEU A 355 -1.36 -28.51 24.26
C LEU A 355 -2.71 -29.05 23.78
N ARG A 356 -2.77 -30.32 23.37
CA ARG A 356 -4.02 -30.98 22.97
C ARG A 356 -5.01 -31.07 24.13
N LYS A 357 -4.57 -31.58 25.29
CA LYS A 357 -5.37 -31.61 26.52
C LYS A 357 -5.82 -30.21 26.95
N LYS A 358 -4.96 -29.19 26.82
CA LYS A 358 -5.30 -27.80 27.12
C LYS A 358 -6.42 -27.27 26.21
N ALA A 359 -6.38 -27.59 24.92
CA ALA A 359 -7.43 -27.22 23.97
C ALA A 359 -8.76 -27.95 24.26
N GLU A 360 -8.69 -29.22 24.65
CA GLU A 360 -9.84 -30.02 25.06
C GLU A 360 -10.49 -29.46 26.35
N SER A 361 -9.68 -29.11 27.36
CA SER A 361 -10.12 -28.53 28.63
C SER A 361 -10.52 -27.06 28.58
N MET A 362 -10.27 -26.36 27.47
CA MET A 362 -10.60 -24.94 27.32
C MET A 362 -12.12 -24.74 27.37
N SER A 363 -12.62 -23.99 28.35
CA SER A 363 -14.02 -23.61 28.41
C SER A 363 -14.37 -22.68 27.25
N MET A 364 -15.51 -22.94 26.61
CA MET A 364 -16.05 -22.14 25.52
C MET A 364 -17.40 -21.56 25.98
N GLU A 365 -17.34 -20.75 27.03
CA GLU A 365 -18.52 -20.23 27.73
C GLU A 365 -19.31 -19.26 26.85
N ASN A 366 -18.62 -18.38 26.13
CA ASN A 366 -19.28 -17.47 25.20
C ASN A 366 -19.91 -18.24 24.02
N CYS A 367 -19.29 -19.33 23.56
CA CYS A 367 -19.93 -20.18 22.53
C CYS A 367 -21.17 -20.93 23.02
N LYS A 368 -21.16 -21.45 24.26
CA LYS A 368 -22.35 -22.08 24.87
C LYS A 368 -23.49 -21.07 25.03
N GLU A 369 -23.17 -19.85 25.45
CA GLU A 369 -24.16 -18.78 25.59
C GLU A 369 -24.68 -18.32 24.21
N LEU A 370 -23.82 -18.23 23.19
CA LEU A 370 -24.26 -17.97 21.81
C LEU A 370 -25.23 -19.04 21.29
N GLU A 371 -24.98 -20.31 21.60
CA GLU A 371 -25.85 -21.43 21.24
C GLU A 371 -27.21 -21.34 21.97
N ARG A 372 -27.20 -21.03 23.27
CA ARG A 372 -28.42 -20.75 24.06
C ARG A 372 -29.24 -19.62 23.44
N LEU A 373 -28.62 -18.48 23.15
CA LEU A 373 -29.27 -17.33 22.51
C LEU A 373 -29.81 -17.70 21.12
N THR A 374 -29.04 -18.43 20.32
CA THR A 374 -29.48 -18.89 18.99
C THR A 374 -30.68 -19.84 19.07
N SER A 375 -30.76 -20.71 20.09
CA SER A 375 -31.91 -21.59 20.28
C SER A 375 -33.20 -20.82 20.62
N LEU A 376 -33.10 -19.73 21.40
CA LEU A 376 -34.25 -18.90 21.74
C LEU A 376 -34.83 -18.20 20.49
N TYR A 377 -33.97 -17.67 19.61
CA TYR A 377 -34.40 -17.05 18.35
C TYR A 377 -34.95 -18.03 17.31
N ARG A 378 -34.75 -19.34 17.47
CA ARG A 378 -35.15 -20.37 16.48
C ARG A 378 -36.44 -21.12 16.85
N GLY A 379 -36.97 -20.87 18.06
CA GLY A 379 -38.18 -21.50 18.59
C GLY A 379 -39.33 -20.53 18.88
N GLY A 380 -39.29 -19.32 18.31
CA GLY A 380 -40.33 -18.29 18.39
C GLY A 380 -40.98 -18.02 17.03
#